data_AF-A0A3E5ALW8-F1
#
_entry.id   AF-A0A3E5ALW8-F1
#
_cell.length_a   1.000
_cell.length_b   1.000
_cell.length_c   1.000
_cell.angle_alpha   90.00
_cell.angle_beta   90.00
_cell.angle_gamma   90.00
#
_symmetry.space_group_name_H-M   'P 1'
#
loop_
_entity.id
_entity.type
_entity.pdbx_description
1 polymer ?
#
loop_
_entity_poly.entity_id
_entity_poly.type
_entity_poly.pdbx_seq_one_letter_code
_entity_poly.pdbx_strand_id
1 'polypeptide(L)'
;MAILKMISTCHPTKAGNNATLKKCINYALNPKKTQNGLFTGASNCSTNSALEDMIRTKQFYGKDSSDKNSRTGYHWTISWSPEEHVDYYTALEIVKEFCEKQLKDYECVYSVHTDQAHTHCHIVFNSVNFNDGKKFRYEDGDWAKIFQPELDKLCKARGLHTLEDDTGMSNKEYYKTQAMHQKSTNKKKNNSDDIAHEKNTTEKKNYYSSQPKQRNGKKYYKKRRGNNKYYNEKKESYTKSEFIKKDIDDAILSSHSLSEFFMILEGWGYKLRHGKSEKYGDYFALTGRGMERARRNYALGKGYSLESIKKRIELKNNPLPEYDVPAQIDMRQFIVRYVYWKKPKYNDNSILSKRVCVLMYKRGILNKKGTRPNYYEIKKSLKKIREYENNIDLINEYHIGDVDSANAAIYQIDSEISKLDAERKNVYVERMPYKELLKTYNEMKKNEMAYYSYENGMTEHKEQHDRYIELKSVLNKYGFSDSEIEKYQEDIKTELKRISKEKRQLKNKISSINNIKDFIDENVIDAQKVEQEYENIPEPEEYQQKQEKQQENKKEKTI
;
A
#
# COMPACT_ATOMS: atom_id res chain seq x y z
N MET A 1 -2.41 29.22 20.05
CA MET A 1 -3.37 28.12 20.31
C MET A 1 -3.18 26.91 19.40
N ALA A 2 -3.42 25.71 19.95
CA ALA A 2 -3.48 24.44 19.22
C ALA A 2 -4.93 24.05 18.87
N ILE A 3 -5.18 23.58 17.65
CA ILE A 3 -6.50 23.10 17.22
C ILE A 3 -6.41 21.65 16.74
N LEU A 4 -7.27 20.79 17.27
CA LEU A 4 -7.48 19.44 16.75
C LEU A 4 -8.49 19.47 15.60
N LYS A 5 -8.19 18.79 14.49
CA LYS A 5 -9.09 18.64 13.35
C LYS A 5 -9.08 17.21 12.80
N MET A 6 -10.28 16.67 12.56
CA MET A 6 -10.42 15.42 11.82
C MET A 6 -10.36 15.73 10.32
N ILE A 7 -9.28 15.32 9.65
CA ILE A 7 -9.07 15.57 8.21
C ILE A 7 -9.90 14.60 7.38
N SER A 8 -9.82 13.31 7.69
CA SER A 8 -10.54 12.29 6.94
C SER A 8 -10.75 10.99 7.71
N THR A 9 -11.76 10.25 7.30
CA THR A 9 -11.97 8.84 7.66
C THR A 9 -11.49 7.96 6.52
N CYS A 10 -10.75 6.90 6.84
CA CYS A 10 -10.24 5.95 5.85
C CYS A 10 -11.33 4.91 5.52
N HIS A 11 -11.48 4.60 4.23
CA HIS A 11 -12.50 3.69 3.69
C HIS A 11 -11.94 2.78 2.59
N PRO A 12 -12.49 1.57 2.40
CA PRO A 12 -12.16 0.70 1.26
C PRO A 12 -12.37 1.38 -0.08
N THR A 13 -11.43 1.16 -1.01
CA THR A 13 -11.50 1.70 -2.37
C THR A 13 -11.25 0.60 -3.40
N LYS A 14 -11.41 0.91 -4.69
CA LYS A 14 -11.07 -0.02 -5.79
C LYS A 14 -9.58 -0.39 -5.80
N ALA A 15 -8.71 0.41 -5.19
CA ALA A 15 -7.28 0.12 -5.06
C ALA A 15 -6.97 -0.88 -3.92
N GLY A 16 -7.94 -1.19 -3.06
CA GLY A 16 -7.80 -2.13 -1.95
C GLY A 16 -8.54 -1.68 -0.68
N ASN A 17 -8.83 -2.65 0.20
CA ASN A 17 -9.58 -2.42 1.45
C ASN A 17 -8.89 -1.39 2.36
N ASN A 18 -7.55 -1.41 2.42
CA ASN A 18 -6.76 -0.52 3.27
C ASN A 18 -5.93 0.50 2.47
N ALA A 19 -6.25 0.74 1.19
CA ALA A 19 -5.46 1.63 0.34
C ALA A 19 -5.45 3.08 0.83
N THR A 20 -6.58 3.58 1.35
CA THR A 20 -6.69 4.91 1.95
C THR A 20 -5.94 5.01 3.27
N LEU A 21 -6.06 3.99 4.14
CA LEU A 21 -5.30 3.89 5.38
C LEU A 21 -3.79 3.90 5.11
N LYS A 22 -3.32 3.08 4.17
CA LYS A 22 -1.92 3.06 3.71
C LYS A 22 -1.47 4.43 3.22
N LYS A 23 -2.30 5.11 2.43
CA LYS A 23 -1.99 6.46 1.93
C LYS A 23 -1.85 7.46 3.09
N CYS A 24 -2.73 7.41 4.09
CA CYS A 24 -2.65 8.27 5.26
C CYS A 24 -1.40 7.99 6.10
N ILE A 25 -1.08 6.72 6.37
CA ILE A 25 0.15 6.32 7.10
C ILE A 25 1.40 6.80 6.36
N ASN A 26 1.50 6.52 5.05
CA ASN A 26 2.64 6.95 4.23
C ASN A 26 2.77 8.47 4.15
N TYR A 27 1.64 9.19 4.19
CA TYR A 27 1.63 10.65 4.20
C TYR A 27 2.12 11.20 5.54
N ALA A 28 1.62 10.67 6.66
CA ALA A 28 2.05 11.06 8.01
C ALA A 28 3.54 10.76 8.21
N LEU A 29 4.00 9.55 7.89
CA LEU A 29 5.38 9.10 8.08
C LEU A 29 6.33 9.47 6.92
N ASN A 30 6.00 10.47 6.10
CA ASN A 30 6.83 10.82 4.94
C ASN A 30 8.22 11.32 5.39
N PRO A 31 9.33 10.64 5.03
CA PRO A 31 10.68 11.02 5.48
C PRO A 31 11.06 12.45 5.09
N LYS A 32 10.60 12.93 3.91
CA LYS A 32 10.89 14.30 3.44
C LYS A 32 10.24 15.38 4.31
N LYS A 33 9.15 15.04 5.00
CA LYS A 33 8.38 15.97 5.84
C LYS A 33 8.69 15.84 7.33
N THR A 34 9.44 14.83 7.73
CA THR A 34 9.63 14.43 9.13
C THR A 34 11.11 14.35 9.51
N GLN A 35 11.97 15.02 8.74
CA GLN A 35 13.44 14.95 8.85
C GLN A 35 13.95 13.50 8.90
N ASN A 36 13.72 12.76 7.81
CA ASN A 36 14.08 11.34 7.67
C ASN A 36 13.50 10.43 8.76
N GLY A 37 12.34 10.80 9.32
CA GLY A 37 11.65 10.02 10.35
C GLY A 37 11.99 10.42 11.79
N LEU A 38 12.84 11.43 12.01
CA LEU A 38 13.20 11.93 13.34
C LEU A 38 11.96 12.32 14.15
N PHE A 39 11.02 13.04 13.53
CA PHE A 39 9.79 13.49 14.18
C PHE A 39 8.61 12.56 13.90
N THR A 40 8.82 11.26 14.09
CA THR A 40 7.76 10.24 13.98
C THR A 40 7.70 9.38 15.23
N GLY A 41 6.50 8.89 15.55
CA GLY A 41 6.27 8.00 16.68
C GLY A 41 5.09 7.08 16.42
N ALA A 42 4.94 6.09 17.29
CA ALA A 42 3.86 5.12 17.24
C ALA A 42 3.45 4.67 18.65
N SER A 43 2.18 4.30 18.80
CA SER A 43 1.61 3.71 20.02
C SER A 43 0.95 2.39 19.66
N ASN A 44 1.21 1.35 20.46
CA ASN A 44 0.69 -0.01 20.29
C ASN A 44 1.03 -0.68 18.93
N CYS A 45 1.94 -0.10 18.15
CA CYS A 45 2.53 -0.64 16.93
C CYS A 45 3.91 0.00 16.70
N SER A 46 4.60 -0.37 15.61
CA SER A 46 5.83 0.32 15.17
C SER A 46 5.58 1.14 13.91
N THR A 47 6.37 2.20 13.70
CA THR A 47 6.28 3.04 12.48
C THR A 47 6.46 2.23 11.19
N ASN A 48 7.22 1.14 11.23
CA ASN A 48 7.49 0.27 10.09
C ASN A 48 6.39 -0.79 9.86
N SER A 49 5.71 -1.24 10.92
CA SER A 49 4.69 -2.31 10.86
C SER A 49 3.25 -1.83 11.00
N ALA A 50 3.02 -0.53 11.25
CA ALA A 50 1.73 0.04 11.61
C ALA A 50 0.56 -0.41 10.71
N LEU A 51 0.75 -0.41 9.38
CA LEU A 51 -0.30 -0.86 8.46
C LEU A 51 -0.62 -2.35 8.63
N GLU A 52 0.39 -3.19 8.80
CA GLU A 52 0.22 -4.63 8.95
C GLU A 52 -0.44 -4.97 10.28
N ASP A 53 -0.01 -4.35 11.37
CA ASP A 53 -0.57 -4.55 12.71
C ASP A 53 -2.06 -4.13 12.74
N MET A 54 -2.37 -2.94 12.22
CA MET A 54 -3.74 -2.47 12.09
C MET A 54 -4.62 -3.39 11.22
N ILE A 55 -4.05 -4.07 10.21
CA ILE A 55 -4.77 -5.05 9.38
C ILE A 55 -4.99 -6.34 10.16
N ARG A 56 -3.96 -6.86 10.85
CA ARG A 56 -4.04 -8.08 11.65
C ARG A 56 -5.12 -7.98 12.72
N THR A 57 -5.20 -6.87 13.43
CA THR A 57 -6.25 -6.63 14.43
C THR A 57 -7.65 -6.65 13.81
N LYS A 58 -7.83 -6.06 12.62
CA LYS A 58 -9.13 -6.12 11.92
C LYS A 58 -9.47 -7.54 11.48
N GLN A 59 -8.50 -8.28 10.98
CA GLN A 59 -8.70 -9.67 10.55
C GLN A 59 -9.05 -10.56 11.74
N PHE A 60 -8.35 -10.40 12.86
CA PHE A 60 -8.59 -11.13 14.10
C PHE A 60 -10.04 -10.99 14.58
N TYR A 61 -10.59 -9.77 14.56
CA TYR A 61 -11.99 -9.51 14.95
C TYR A 61 -13.01 -9.61 13.80
N GLY A 62 -12.61 -10.05 12.60
CA GLY A 62 -13.50 -10.17 11.43
C GLY A 62 -14.09 -8.83 10.96
N LYS A 63 -13.33 -7.74 11.05
CA LYS A 63 -13.73 -6.36 10.71
C LYS A 63 -13.04 -5.82 9.45
N ASP A 64 -12.41 -6.66 8.64
CA ASP A 64 -11.66 -6.33 7.41
C ASP A 64 -12.54 -6.23 6.14
N SER A 65 -13.75 -5.68 6.30
CA SER A 65 -14.75 -5.55 5.22
C SER A 65 -14.27 -4.70 4.03
N SER A 66 -14.63 -5.13 2.82
CA SER A 66 -14.45 -4.39 1.56
C SER A 66 -15.59 -3.40 1.26
N ASP A 67 -16.58 -3.26 2.16
CA ASP A 67 -17.64 -2.28 2.02
C ASP A 67 -17.06 -0.86 2.05
N LYS A 68 -17.36 -0.06 1.03
CA LYS A 68 -16.91 1.33 0.90
C LYS A 68 -17.41 2.21 2.05
N ASN A 69 -18.46 1.82 2.76
CA ASN A 69 -18.96 2.52 3.94
C ASN A 69 -18.25 2.09 5.25
N SER A 70 -17.49 0.99 5.22
CA SER A 70 -16.72 0.55 6.39
C SER A 70 -15.56 1.51 6.66
N ARG A 71 -15.39 1.89 7.93
CA ARG A 71 -14.24 2.69 8.38
C ARG A 71 -13.06 1.77 8.69
N THR A 72 -11.91 2.05 8.09
CA THR A 72 -10.64 1.30 8.29
C THR A 72 -9.62 2.05 9.13
N GLY A 73 -9.78 3.36 9.34
CA GLY A 73 -8.97 4.17 10.22
C GLY A 73 -9.37 5.63 10.19
N TYR A 74 -8.64 6.46 10.91
CA TYR A 74 -8.88 7.89 11.04
C TYR A 74 -7.58 8.66 10.83
N HIS A 75 -7.69 9.87 10.27
CA HIS A 75 -6.56 10.79 10.10
C HIS A 75 -6.91 12.15 10.71
N TRP A 76 -6.24 12.47 11.81
CA TRP A 76 -6.38 13.72 12.54
C TRP A 76 -5.14 14.58 12.38
N THR A 77 -5.32 15.88 12.65
CA THR A 77 -4.24 16.86 12.72
C THR A 77 -4.37 17.70 13.97
N ILE A 78 -3.22 18.02 14.56
CA ILE A 78 -3.10 19.06 15.58
C ILE A 78 -2.23 20.15 14.95
N SER A 79 -2.71 21.40 14.94
CA SER A 79 -1.96 22.53 14.37
C SER A 79 -1.94 23.70 15.34
N TRP A 80 -0.78 24.32 15.50
CA TRP A 80 -0.62 25.53 16.31
C TRP A 80 -0.66 26.78 15.45
N SER A 81 -1.01 27.92 16.07
CA SER A 81 -0.83 29.24 15.46
C SER A 81 0.63 29.43 15.04
N PRO A 82 0.91 30.02 13.87
CA PRO A 82 2.27 30.41 13.48
C PRO A 82 2.98 31.27 14.54
N GLU A 83 2.22 32.08 15.29
CA GLU A 83 2.71 33.02 16.30
C GLU A 83 3.14 32.34 17.62
N GLU A 84 2.72 31.09 17.84
CA GLU A 84 3.07 30.33 19.05
C GLU A 84 4.52 29.79 19.00
N HIS A 85 5.09 29.69 17.80
CA HIS A 85 6.47 29.22 17.58
C HIS A 85 6.82 27.90 18.29
N VAL A 86 5.89 26.94 18.32
CA VAL A 86 6.08 25.65 19.00
C VAL A 86 7.17 24.83 18.31
N ASP A 87 8.18 24.42 19.07
CA ASP A 87 9.25 23.56 18.59
C ASP A 87 8.75 22.13 18.29
N TYR A 88 9.43 21.46 17.37
CA TYR A 88 8.99 20.14 16.90
C TYR A 88 9.10 19.03 17.95
N TYR A 89 10.01 19.14 18.93
CA TYR A 89 10.12 18.15 20.00
C TYR A 89 8.94 18.27 20.96
N THR A 90 8.64 19.48 21.41
CA THR A 90 7.45 19.77 22.23
C THR A 90 6.17 19.35 21.52
N ALA A 91 6.02 19.66 20.23
CA ALA A 91 4.85 19.23 19.45
C ALA A 91 4.73 17.71 19.40
N LEU A 92 5.85 16.98 19.22
CA LEU A 92 5.87 15.52 19.20
C LEU A 92 5.49 14.93 20.57
N GLU A 93 5.99 15.49 21.67
CA GLU A 93 5.65 15.05 23.01
C GLU A 93 4.17 15.26 23.35
N ILE A 94 3.62 16.44 23.02
CA ILE A 94 2.19 16.74 23.23
C ILE A 94 1.33 15.71 22.48
N VAL A 95 1.68 15.41 21.23
CA VAL A 95 0.92 14.45 20.42
C VAL A 95 1.06 13.03 20.95
N LYS A 96 2.25 12.63 21.41
CA LYS A 96 2.48 11.34 22.05
C LYS A 96 1.57 11.19 23.28
N GLU A 97 1.60 12.13 24.21
CA GLU A 97 0.76 12.09 25.41
C GLU A 97 -0.74 12.14 25.07
N PHE A 98 -1.12 12.92 24.07
CA PHE A 98 -2.50 12.95 23.58
C PHE A 98 -2.95 11.56 23.08
N CYS A 99 -2.11 10.87 22.31
CA CYS A 99 -2.40 9.52 21.82
C CYS A 99 -2.45 8.51 22.97
N GLU A 100 -1.52 8.58 23.92
CA GLU A 100 -1.48 7.70 25.11
C GLU A 100 -2.70 7.87 26.02
N LYS A 101 -3.33 9.05 26.04
CA LYS A 101 -4.55 9.28 26.83
C LYS A 101 -5.84 8.96 26.06
N GLN A 102 -5.96 9.46 24.83
CA GLN A 102 -7.22 9.40 24.08
C GLN A 102 -7.33 8.17 23.18
N LEU A 103 -6.21 7.58 22.79
CA LEU A 103 -6.13 6.47 21.82
C LEU A 103 -5.39 5.26 22.38
N LYS A 104 -5.32 5.12 23.72
CA LYS A 104 -4.55 4.06 24.40
C LYS A 104 -4.87 2.63 23.96
N ASP A 105 -6.11 2.38 23.53
CA ASP A 105 -6.60 1.06 23.11
C ASP A 105 -6.59 0.87 21.57
N TYR A 106 -5.86 1.73 20.84
CA TYR A 106 -5.74 1.68 19.38
C TYR A 106 -4.28 1.69 18.97
N GLU A 107 -3.95 1.00 17.88
CA GLU A 107 -2.69 1.20 17.18
C GLU A 107 -2.72 2.56 16.48
N CYS A 108 -1.67 3.35 16.68
CA CYS A 108 -1.59 4.72 16.20
C CYS A 108 -0.17 5.05 15.74
N VAL A 109 -0.05 5.83 14.67
CA VAL A 109 1.18 6.50 14.28
C VAL A 109 0.97 8.00 14.26
N TYR A 110 1.99 8.75 14.65
CA TYR A 110 1.93 10.20 14.67
C TYR A 110 3.26 10.81 14.25
N SER A 111 3.21 12.06 13.80
CA SER A 111 4.38 12.74 13.23
C SER A 111 4.24 14.25 13.28
N VAL A 112 5.36 14.97 13.38
CA VAL A 112 5.43 16.42 13.14
C VAL A 112 5.91 16.67 11.71
N HIS A 113 5.19 17.49 10.96
CA HIS A 113 5.56 17.86 9.59
C HIS A 113 6.31 19.20 9.61
N THR A 114 7.50 19.22 9.01
CA THR A 114 8.42 20.36 8.99
C THR A 114 8.39 21.11 7.65
N ASP A 115 7.41 20.84 6.79
CA ASP A 115 7.30 21.37 5.43
C ASP A 115 6.42 22.63 5.31
N GLN A 116 5.80 23.08 6.40
CA GLN A 116 4.96 24.27 6.44
C GLN A 116 5.46 25.26 7.48
N ALA A 117 5.13 26.54 7.29
CA ALA A 117 5.52 27.63 8.17
C ALA A 117 4.95 27.50 9.60
N HIS A 118 3.85 26.77 9.78
CA HIS A 118 3.27 26.50 11.09
C HIS A 118 3.49 25.05 11.50
N THR A 119 3.82 24.87 12.78
CA THR A 119 3.97 23.55 13.38
C THR A 119 2.62 22.83 13.35
N HIS A 120 2.62 21.64 12.75
CA HIS A 120 1.45 20.78 12.71
C HIS A 120 1.86 19.32 12.75
N CYS A 121 0.98 18.53 13.33
CA CYS A 121 1.17 17.10 13.52
C CYS A 121 0.04 16.32 12.86
N HIS A 122 0.37 15.12 12.42
CA HIS A 122 -0.58 14.15 11.90
C HIS A 122 -0.69 12.97 12.86
N ILE A 123 -1.91 12.47 13.04
CA ILE A 123 -2.22 11.28 13.83
C ILE A 123 -3.05 10.35 12.94
N VAL A 124 -2.59 9.12 12.74
CA VAL A 124 -3.31 8.10 11.98
C VAL A 124 -3.46 6.85 12.83
N PHE A 125 -4.70 6.44 13.10
CA PHE A 125 -4.98 5.34 14.02
C PHE A 125 -6.04 4.37 13.50
N ASN A 126 -6.03 3.17 14.09
CA ASN A 126 -6.91 2.07 13.73
C ASN A 126 -8.39 2.42 14.00
N SER A 127 -9.30 1.87 13.19
CA SER A 127 -10.74 1.98 13.46
C SER A 127 -11.26 0.97 14.46
N VAL A 128 -10.46 -0.06 14.80
CA VAL A 128 -10.83 -1.17 15.70
C VAL A 128 -9.93 -1.13 16.92
N ASN A 129 -10.54 -1.22 18.10
CA ASN A 129 -9.85 -1.35 19.38
C ASN A 129 -9.19 -2.74 19.46
N PHE A 130 -7.90 -2.80 19.77
CA PHE A 130 -7.16 -4.06 19.77
C PHE A 130 -7.45 -4.95 20.99
N ASN A 131 -8.03 -4.39 22.06
CA ASN A 131 -8.41 -5.11 23.26
C ASN A 131 -9.81 -5.75 23.13
N ASP A 132 -10.81 -4.98 22.66
CA ASP A 132 -12.22 -5.42 22.68
C ASP A 132 -12.87 -5.59 21.30
N GLY A 133 -12.16 -5.27 20.21
CA GLY A 133 -12.64 -5.40 18.84
C GLY A 133 -13.76 -4.44 18.44
N LYS A 134 -14.16 -3.49 19.31
CA LYS A 134 -15.17 -2.48 18.98
C LYS A 134 -14.59 -1.41 18.08
N LYS A 135 -15.45 -0.79 17.27
CA LYS A 135 -15.04 0.32 16.40
C LYS A 135 -15.01 1.64 17.16
N PHE A 136 -14.01 2.46 16.88
CA PHE A 136 -13.94 3.83 17.39
C PHE A 136 -15.21 4.60 17.01
N ARG A 137 -15.87 5.16 18.02
CA ARG A 137 -17.11 5.89 17.92
C ARG A 137 -16.84 7.36 18.27
N TYR A 138 -17.23 8.24 17.36
CA TYR A 138 -17.12 9.67 17.51
C TYR A 138 -18.54 10.25 17.46
N GLU A 139 -18.96 10.95 18.51
CA GLU A 139 -20.26 11.57 18.64
C GLU A 139 -20.18 13.09 18.43
N ASP A 140 -21.30 13.69 18.03
CA ASP A 140 -21.35 15.14 17.83
C ASP A 140 -21.15 15.86 19.17
N GLY A 141 -20.14 16.74 19.20
CA GLY A 141 -19.72 17.46 20.41
C GLY A 141 -18.59 16.78 21.20
N ASP A 142 -18.13 15.58 20.85
CA ASP A 142 -16.96 14.96 21.50
C ASP A 142 -15.71 15.84 21.37
N TRP A 143 -15.59 16.57 20.25
CA TRP A 143 -14.54 17.56 20.04
C TRP A 143 -14.45 18.55 21.21
N ALA A 144 -15.57 19.20 21.53
CA ALA A 144 -15.62 20.28 22.51
C ALA A 144 -15.60 19.76 23.96
N LYS A 145 -16.02 18.52 24.18
CA LYS A 145 -16.16 17.91 25.52
C LYS A 145 -14.95 17.11 25.97
N ILE A 146 -14.27 16.45 25.02
CA ILE A 146 -13.25 15.45 25.31
C ILE A 146 -11.92 15.86 24.67
N PHE A 147 -11.89 15.96 23.35
CA PHE A 147 -10.61 16.00 22.63
C PHE A 147 -9.90 17.36 22.70
N GLN A 148 -10.60 18.46 22.39
CA GLN A 148 -9.98 19.80 22.46
C GLN A 148 -9.62 20.19 23.90
N PRO A 149 -10.47 19.95 24.93
CA PRO A 149 -10.07 20.22 26.31
C PRO A 149 -8.84 19.44 26.78
N GLU A 150 -8.65 18.20 26.34
CA GLU A 150 -7.44 17.45 26.70
C GLU A 150 -6.20 18.02 26.01
N LEU A 151 -6.32 18.42 24.74
CA LEU A 151 -5.23 19.10 24.04
C LEU A 151 -4.86 20.43 24.71
N ASP A 152 -5.85 21.23 25.12
CA ASP A 152 -5.63 22.50 25.81
C ASP A 152 -4.89 22.28 27.14
N LYS A 153 -5.26 21.24 27.91
CA LYS A 153 -4.53 20.87 29.14
C LYS A 153 -3.07 20.53 28.87
N LEU A 154 -2.79 19.77 27.80
CA LEU A 154 -1.42 19.39 27.42
C LEU A 154 -0.60 20.59 26.95
N CYS A 155 -1.22 21.54 26.25
CA CYS A 155 -0.60 22.81 25.84
C CYS A 155 -0.30 23.68 27.06
N LYS A 156 -1.28 23.88 27.94
CA LYS A 156 -1.14 24.69 29.15
C LYS A 156 -0.06 24.16 30.10
N ALA A 157 0.07 22.84 30.23
CA ALA A 157 1.10 22.20 31.03
C ALA A 157 2.54 22.51 30.53
N ARG A 158 2.69 22.92 29.28
CA ARG A 158 3.96 23.29 28.65
C ARG A 158 4.10 24.80 28.41
N GLY A 159 3.22 25.60 29.03
CA GLY A 159 3.24 27.07 28.88
C GLY A 159 2.71 27.58 27.54
N LEU A 160 2.06 26.73 26.73
CA LEU A 160 1.45 27.13 25.46
C LEU A 160 0.01 27.62 25.67
N HIS A 161 -0.42 28.54 24.82
CA HIS A 161 -1.76 29.11 24.87
C HIS A 161 -2.84 28.07 24.54
N THR A 162 -3.92 28.10 25.33
CA THR A 162 -5.13 27.32 25.04
C THR A 162 -6.00 28.01 24.01
N LEU A 163 -7.01 27.31 23.49
CA LEU A 163 -7.99 27.91 22.59
C LEU A 163 -8.71 29.12 23.22
N GLU A 164 -9.03 29.04 24.51
CA GLU A 164 -9.74 30.09 25.24
C GLU A 164 -8.85 31.32 25.45
N ASP A 165 -7.56 31.13 25.73
CA ASP A 165 -6.61 32.24 25.92
C ASP A 165 -6.49 33.09 24.65
N ASP A 166 -6.47 32.46 23.47
CA ASP A 166 -6.33 33.17 22.18
C ASP A 166 -7.63 33.75 21.65
N THR A 167 -8.75 33.04 21.84
CA THR A 167 -10.02 33.41 21.19
C THR A 167 -10.99 34.11 22.14
N GLY A 168 -10.78 34.01 23.45
CA GLY A 168 -11.75 34.41 24.47
C GLY A 168 -13.04 33.57 24.46
N MET A 169 -13.08 32.49 23.67
CA MET A 169 -14.26 31.63 23.53
C MET A 169 -14.03 30.29 24.24
N SER A 170 -15.06 29.79 24.90
CA SER A 170 -15.03 28.41 25.38
C SER A 170 -15.02 27.42 24.20
N ASN A 171 -14.48 26.21 24.41
CA ASN A 171 -14.49 25.14 23.41
C ASN A 171 -15.88 24.84 22.83
N LYS A 172 -16.94 25.00 23.64
CA LYS A 172 -18.33 24.81 23.21
C LYS A 172 -18.82 25.93 22.30
N GLU A 173 -18.44 27.17 22.57
CA GLU A 173 -18.79 28.33 21.75
C GLU A 173 -18.03 28.29 20.42
N TYR A 174 -16.73 28.02 20.47
CA TYR A 174 -15.91 27.85 19.28
C TYR A 174 -16.43 26.75 18.35
N TYR A 175 -16.80 25.59 18.90
CA TYR A 175 -17.39 24.51 18.11
C TYR A 175 -18.70 24.93 17.41
N LYS A 176 -19.56 25.68 18.11
CA LYS A 176 -20.82 26.20 17.55
C LYS A 176 -20.58 27.23 16.46
N THR A 177 -19.66 28.18 16.64
CA THR A 177 -19.37 29.22 15.64
C THR A 177 -18.81 28.62 14.35
N GLN A 178 -17.92 27.64 14.45
CA GLN A 178 -17.39 26.89 13.30
C GLN A 178 -18.48 26.09 12.57
N ALA A 179 -19.37 25.43 13.30
CA ALA A 179 -20.50 24.71 12.71
C ALA A 179 -21.48 25.64 11.97
N MET A 180 -21.66 26.88 12.43
CA MET A 180 -22.48 27.90 11.76
C MET A 180 -21.79 28.45 10.49
N HIS A 181 -20.49 28.69 10.52
CA HIS A 181 -19.72 29.18 9.37
C HIS A 181 -19.70 28.18 8.20
N GLN A 182 -19.64 26.87 8.49
CA GLN A 182 -19.72 25.82 7.47
C GLN A 182 -21.11 25.75 6.79
N LYS A 183 -22.19 26.06 7.51
CA LYS A 183 -23.55 26.13 6.95
C LYS A 183 -23.75 27.37 6.06
N SER A 184 -23.14 28.49 6.42
CA SER A 184 -23.14 29.75 5.65
C SER A 184 -22.38 29.63 4.33
N THR A 185 -21.18 29.04 4.35
CA THR A 185 -20.31 28.86 3.17
C THR A 185 -20.90 27.88 2.14
N ASN A 186 -21.53 26.79 2.60
CA ASN A 186 -22.25 25.87 1.70
C ASN A 186 -23.49 26.52 1.05
N LYS A 187 -24.12 27.51 1.71
CA LYS A 187 -25.24 28.28 1.14
C LYS A 187 -24.77 29.26 0.05
N LYS A 188 -23.59 29.87 0.21
CA LYS A 188 -22.96 30.72 -0.83
C LYS A 188 -22.46 29.92 -2.04
N LYS A 189 -21.94 28.71 -1.84
CA LYS A 189 -21.47 27.83 -2.93
C LYS A 189 -22.59 27.29 -3.82
N ASN A 190 -23.77 27.03 -3.25
CA ASN A 190 -24.93 26.63 -4.04
C ASN A 190 -25.53 27.82 -4.82
N ASN A 191 -25.44 29.05 -4.29
CA ASN A 191 -25.94 30.23 -4.98
C ASN A 191 -25.03 30.73 -6.12
N SER A 192 -23.74 30.36 -6.17
CA SER A 192 -22.85 30.74 -7.29
C SER A 192 -23.08 29.90 -8.55
N ASP A 193 -23.58 28.67 -8.39
CA ASP A 193 -23.88 27.78 -9.52
C ASP A 193 -25.26 28.07 -10.15
N ASP A 194 -26.12 28.80 -9.45
CA ASP A 194 -27.49 29.13 -9.87
C ASP A 194 -27.62 30.51 -10.58
N ILE A 195 -26.52 31.28 -10.74
CA ILE A 195 -26.55 32.61 -11.40
C ILE A 195 -26.50 32.53 -12.95
N ALA A 196 -26.24 31.36 -13.54
CA ALA A 196 -26.16 31.22 -15.00
C ALA A 196 -27.49 30.91 -15.70
N HIS A 197 -28.57 30.58 -14.98
CA HIS A 197 -29.88 30.32 -15.60
C HIS A 197 -31.05 30.65 -14.67
N GLU A 198 -31.52 31.90 -14.70
CA GLU A 198 -32.89 32.23 -15.14
C GLU A 198 -33.15 33.72 -14.94
N LYS A 199 -33.23 34.44 -16.07
CA LYS A 199 -34.13 35.60 -16.16
C LYS A 199 -35.55 35.09 -16.07
N ASN A 200 -36.35 35.86 -15.34
CA ASN A 200 -37.81 35.95 -15.36
C ASN A 200 -38.58 35.20 -14.27
N THR A 201 -39.21 36.07 -13.47
CA THR A 201 -40.57 36.02 -12.92
C THR A 201 -40.77 35.73 -11.43
N THR A 202 -40.79 36.85 -10.70
CA THR A 202 -41.92 37.38 -9.93
C THR A 202 -42.49 36.58 -8.75
N GLU A 203 -42.29 37.21 -7.58
CA GLU A 203 -43.21 37.35 -6.45
C GLU A 203 -43.39 36.24 -5.40
N LYS A 204 -43.07 36.71 -4.17
CA LYS A 204 -43.81 36.62 -2.91
C LYS A 204 -43.76 35.33 -2.08
N LYS A 205 -43.07 35.54 -0.96
CA LYS A 205 -43.55 35.42 0.43
C LYS A 205 -43.77 34.02 1.02
N ASN A 206 -42.93 33.80 2.03
CA ASN A 206 -43.27 33.49 3.43
C ASN A 206 -43.63 32.05 3.86
N TYR A 207 -42.82 31.67 4.86
CA TYR A 207 -43.17 31.05 6.13
C TYR A 207 -43.34 29.52 6.26
N TYR A 208 -42.71 29.07 7.35
CA TYR A 208 -42.65 27.76 8.00
C TYR A 208 -43.86 26.83 7.81
N SER A 209 -43.58 25.54 7.59
CA SER A 209 -43.91 24.51 8.58
C SER A 209 -43.39 23.13 8.19
N SER A 210 -42.79 22.48 9.18
CA SER A 210 -42.54 21.05 9.20
C SER A 210 -43.86 20.33 9.47
N GLN A 211 -44.41 19.59 8.50
CA GLN A 211 -45.17 18.36 8.76
C GLN A 211 -45.29 17.47 7.49
N PRO A 212 -45.30 16.13 7.64
CA PRO A 212 -45.40 15.21 6.53
C PRO A 212 -46.86 14.93 6.16
N LYS A 213 -47.26 15.14 4.90
CA LYS A 213 -48.57 14.69 4.40
C LYS A 213 -48.52 13.21 4.00
N GLN A 214 -49.28 12.38 4.70
CA GLN A 214 -49.61 11.00 4.31
C GLN A 214 -50.75 11.01 3.29
N ARG A 215 -50.62 10.23 2.22
CA ARG A 215 -51.76 9.69 1.46
C ARG A 215 -51.35 8.39 0.75
N ASN A 216 -52.06 7.32 1.09
CA ASN A 216 -52.02 5.97 0.51
C ASN A 216 -50.68 5.20 0.58
N GLY A 217 -50.30 4.82 1.80
CA GLY A 217 -49.78 3.46 2.10
C GLY A 217 -48.42 3.00 1.55
N LYS A 218 -47.65 3.78 0.79
CA LYS A 218 -46.27 3.41 0.39
C LYS A 218 -45.33 4.61 0.40
N LYS A 219 -44.23 4.51 1.16
CA LYS A 219 -43.11 5.48 1.18
C LYS A 219 -42.40 5.47 -0.19
N TYR A 220 -42.48 6.57 -0.93
CA TYR A 220 -41.63 6.81 -2.10
C TYR A 220 -40.58 7.87 -1.75
N TYR A 221 -39.30 7.48 -1.76
CA TYR A 221 -38.19 8.44 -1.78
C TYR A 221 -38.06 9.00 -3.20
N LYS A 222 -38.16 10.32 -3.35
CA LYS A 222 -37.83 11.05 -4.59
C LYS A 222 -36.37 10.75 -4.94
N LYS A 223 -36.13 9.86 -5.90
CA LYS A 223 -34.80 9.65 -6.49
C LYS A 223 -34.38 10.96 -7.15
N ARG A 224 -33.40 11.65 -6.55
CA ARG A 224 -32.61 12.67 -7.25
C ARG A 224 -32.01 12.01 -8.50
N ARG A 225 -32.28 12.63 -9.66
CA ARG A 225 -31.70 12.29 -10.95
C ARG A 225 -30.20 12.58 -10.91
N GLY A 226 -29.42 11.66 -10.34
CA GLY A 226 -27.98 11.60 -10.54
C GLY A 226 -27.71 10.88 -11.85
N ASN A 227 -26.86 11.49 -12.70
CA ASN A 227 -26.50 11.03 -14.03
C ASN A 227 -26.27 9.52 -14.13
N ASN A 228 -27.32 8.81 -14.56
CA ASN A 228 -27.26 7.44 -15.02
C ASN A 228 -26.51 7.42 -16.36
N LYS A 229 -25.19 7.27 -16.32
CA LYS A 229 -24.48 6.59 -17.39
C LYS A 229 -24.27 5.14 -16.94
N TYR A 230 -25.20 4.29 -17.40
CA TYR A 230 -25.01 2.86 -17.54
C TYR A 230 -23.63 2.56 -18.17
N TYR A 231 -22.99 1.46 -17.72
CA TYR A 231 -22.34 0.39 -18.51
C TYR A 231 -21.46 -0.43 -17.52
N ASN A 232 -21.95 -1.59 -17.08
CA ASN A 232 -21.69 -2.94 -17.59
C ASN A 232 -20.42 -3.60 -17.01
N GLU A 233 -20.63 -4.63 -16.20
CA GLU A 233 -19.62 -5.66 -15.93
C GLU A 233 -19.38 -6.52 -17.18
N LYS A 234 -18.14 -7.03 -17.31
CA LYS A 234 -17.68 -8.08 -18.23
C LYS A 234 -17.80 -7.78 -19.73
N LYS A 235 -16.69 -7.36 -20.34
CA LYS A 235 -16.43 -7.66 -21.75
C LYS A 235 -15.35 -8.72 -21.85
N GLU A 236 -15.84 -9.88 -22.21
CA GLU A 236 -15.11 -11.05 -22.67
C GLU A 236 -14.93 -10.94 -24.22
N SER A 237 -14.84 -9.73 -24.79
CA SER A 237 -14.62 -9.53 -26.23
C SER A 237 -13.83 -8.24 -26.44
N TYR A 238 -12.74 -8.31 -27.19
CA TYR A 238 -11.97 -7.11 -27.54
C TYR A 238 -12.87 -6.12 -28.28
N THR A 239 -12.97 -4.90 -27.76
CA THR A 239 -13.68 -3.83 -28.46
C THR A 239 -12.85 -3.38 -29.67
N LYS A 240 -13.49 -2.87 -30.72
CA LYS A 240 -12.76 -2.29 -31.87
C LYS A 240 -11.71 -1.25 -31.43
N SER A 241 -11.98 -0.52 -30.34
CA SER A 241 -11.03 0.41 -29.72
C SER A 241 -9.83 -0.27 -29.04
N GLU A 242 -9.97 -1.48 -28.50
CA GLU A 242 -8.86 -2.24 -27.93
C GLU A 242 -7.97 -2.84 -29.03
N PHE A 243 -8.54 -3.30 -30.14
CA PHE A 243 -7.76 -3.70 -31.33
C PHE A 243 -6.94 -2.53 -31.88
N ILE A 244 -7.58 -1.37 -32.07
CA ILE A 244 -6.88 -0.15 -32.53
C ILE A 244 -5.75 0.25 -31.57
N LYS A 245 -5.96 0.14 -30.26
CA LYS A 245 -4.93 0.46 -29.27
C LYS A 245 -3.73 -0.46 -29.40
N LYS A 246 -3.98 -1.77 -29.49
CA LYS A 246 -2.93 -2.77 -29.66
C LYS A 246 -2.13 -2.50 -30.95
N ASP A 247 -2.82 -2.30 -32.07
CA ASP A 247 -2.17 -2.01 -33.35
C ASP A 247 -1.38 -0.68 -33.29
N ILE A 248 -1.87 0.35 -32.60
CA ILE A 248 -1.08 1.58 -32.38
C ILE A 248 0.15 1.30 -31.52
N ASP A 249 0.03 0.51 -30.45
CA ASP A 249 1.13 0.17 -29.56
C ASP A 249 2.21 -0.66 -30.28
N ASP A 250 1.81 -1.63 -31.11
CA ASP A 250 2.71 -2.46 -31.94
C ASP A 250 3.39 -1.62 -33.05
N ALA A 251 2.67 -0.66 -33.65
CA ALA A 251 3.24 0.27 -34.64
C ALA A 251 4.26 1.22 -34.01
N ILE A 252 4.06 1.70 -32.78
CA ILE A 252 5.03 2.54 -32.05
C ILE A 252 6.35 1.78 -31.82
N LEU A 253 6.25 0.50 -31.43
CA LEU A 253 7.43 -0.35 -31.23
C LEU A 253 8.22 -0.52 -32.53
N SER A 254 7.51 -0.65 -33.65
CA SER A 254 8.09 -0.90 -34.98
C SER A 254 8.58 0.36 -35.70
N SER A 255 8.11 1.56 -35.32
CA SER A 255 8.44 2.83 -36.01
C SER A 255 9.55 3.62 -35.34
N HIS A 256 10.48 4.21 -36.10
CA HIS A 256 11.51 5.13 -35.60
C HIS A 256 11.15 6.61 -35.80
N SER A 257 10.10 6.92 -36.56
CA SER A 257 9.59 8.29 -36.71
C SER A 257 8.07 8.32 -36.76
N LEU A 258 7.49 9.50 -36.53
CA LEU A 258 6.03 9.66 -36.62
C LEU A 258 5.51 9.42 -38.04
N SER A 259 6.32 9.66 -39.08
CA SER A 259 5.97 9.36 -40.46
C SER A 259 5.92 7.85 -40.72
N GLU A 260 6.93 7.13 -40.26
CA GLU A 260 7.03 5.67 -40.37
C GLU A 260 5.92 4.95 -39.60
N PHE A 261 5.55 5.49 -38.42
CA PHE A 261 4.39 5.05 -37.65
C PHE A 261 3.09 5.07 -38.48
N PHE A 262 2.86 6.14 -39.24
CA PHE A 262 1.67 6.24 -40.09
C PHE A 262 1.73 5.29 -41.29
N MET A 263 2.91 5.13 -41.90
CA MET A 263 3.10 4.17 -43.00
C MET A 263 2.82 2.73 -42.58
N ILE A 264 3.26 2.33 -41.38
CA ILE A 264 3.01 0.98 -40.83
C ILE A 264 1.51 0.76 -40.63
N LEU A 265 0.80 1.74 -40.07
CA LEU A 265 -0.66 1.65 -39.89
C LEU A 265 -1.39 1.55 -41.24
N GLU A 266 -0.97 2.31 -42.25
CA GLU A 266 -1.54 2.21 -43.60
C GLU A 266 -1.26 0.85 -44.24
N GLY A 267 -0.03 0.33 -44.07
CA GLY A 267 0.35 -1.01 -44.51
C GLY A 267 -0.48 -2.13 -43.86
N TRP A 268 -0.97 -1.94 -42.63
CA TRP A 268 -1.86 -2.88 -41.96
C TRP A 268 -3.34 -2.76 -42.36
N GLY A 269 -3.64 -1.89 -43.34
CA GLY A 269 -4.97 -1.73 -43.92
C GLY A 269 -5.82 -0.66 -43.25
N TYR A 270 -5.21 0.26 -42.49
CA TYR A 270 -5.89 1.46 -42.00
C TYR A 270 -5.82 2.60 -43.02
N LYS A 271 -6.83 3.45 -43.02
CA LYS A 271 -6.84 4.73 -43.74
C LYS A 271 -6.81 5.86 -42.71
N LEU A 272 -5.82 6.73 -42.81
CA LEU A 272 -5.58 7.83 -41.88
C LEU A 272 -6.20 9.13 -42.39
N ARG A 273 -6.78 9.91 -41.46
CA ARG A 273 -7.19 11.30 -41.74
C ARG A 273 -6.79 12.21 -40.58
N HIS A 274 -6.10 13.29 -40.89
CA HIS A 274 -5.68 14.30 -39.91
C HIS A 274 -6.71 15.44 -39.79
N GLY A 275 -6.79 16.06 -38.62
CA GLY A 275 -7.65 17.21 -38.37
C GLY A 275 -7.34 17.92 -37.05
N LYS A 276 -7.96 19.09 -36.83
CA LYS A 276 -7.79 19.88 -35.59
C LYS A 276 -9.08 19.95 -34.78
N SER A 277 -8.97 19.91 -33.46
CA SER A 277 -10.08 20.04 -32.52
C SER A 277 -9.80 21.17 -31.53
N GLU A 278 -10.74 22.09 -31.34
CA GLU A 278 -10.61 23.20 -30.38
C GLU A 278 -10.31 22.73 -28.95
N LYS A 279 -10.84 21.56 -28.56
CA LYS A 279 -10.68 21.01 -27.20
C LYS A 279 -9.47 20.09 -27.01
N TYR A 280 -9.03 19.41 -28.08
CA TYR A 280 -8.05 18.31 -27.98
C TYR A 280 -6.83 18.49 -28.89
N GLY A 281 -6.72 19.62 -29.59
CA GLY A 281 -5.62 19.92 -30.50
C GLY A 281 -5.61 19.07 -31.77
N ASP A 282 -4.42 18.83 -32.30
CA ASP A 282 -4.20 18.03 -33.52
C ASP A 282 -4.50 16.54 -33.26
N TYR A 283 -5.31 15.95 -34.14
CA TYR A 283 -5.74 14.57 -34.02
C TYR A 283 -5.67 13.84 -35.36
N PHE A 284 -5.63 12.52 -35.29
CA PHE A 284 -5.82 11.66 -36.46
C PHE A 284 -6.97 10.68 -36.21
N ALA A 285 -7.62 10.28 -37.29
CA ALA A 285 -8.73 9.35 -37.30
C ALA A 285 -8.37 8.14 -38.16
N LEU A 286 -8.65 6.95 -37.62
CA LEU A 286 -8.42 5.66 -38.26
C LEU A 286 -9.73 5.08 -38.79
N THR A 287 -9.75 4.70 -40.07
CA THR A 287 -10.77 3.84 -40.71
C THR A 287 -10.09 2.63 -41.35
N GLY A 288 -10.84 1.65 -41.88
CA GLY A 288 -10.26 0.43 -42.49
C GLY A 288 -10.50 -0.84 -41.67
N ARG A 289 -9.95 -2.00 -42.09
CA ARG A 289 -10.12 -3.33 -41.45
C ARG A 289 -11.58 -3.66 -41.03
N GLY A 290 -12.55 -3.44 -41.91
CA GLY A 290 -13.97 -3.74 -41.63
C GLY A 290 -14.63 -2.78 -40.61
N MET A 291 -14.07 -1.59 -40.38
CA MET A 291 -14.69 -0.55 -39.57
C MET A 291 -15.62 0.35 -40.41
N GLU A 292 -16.91 0.36 -40.05
CA GLU A 292 -17.93 1.22 -40.68
C GLU A 292 -17.72 2.73 -40.41
N ARG A 293 -17.06 3.09 -39.30
CA ARG A 293 -16.90 4.49 -38.86
C ARG A 293 -15.49 4.78 -38.38
N ALA A 294 -15.03 5.99 -38.71
CA ALA A 294 -13.74 6.51 -38.27
C ALA A 294 -13.65 6.63 -36.75
N ARG A 295 -12.51 6.24 -36.18
CA ARG A 295 -12.20 6.44 -34.76
C ARG A 295 -11.04 7.42 -34.60
N ARG A 296 -11.31 8.51 -33.89
CA ARG A 296 -10.33 9.54 -33.54
C ARG A 296 -9.47 9.09 -32.36
N ASN A 297 -8.18 9.36 -32.40
CA ASN A 297 -7.22 8.93 -31.39
C ASN A 297 -7.58 9.35 -29.95
N TYR A 298 -8.12 10.56 -29.73
CA TYR A 298 -8.54 11.01 -28.39
C TYR A 298 -9.75 10.23 -27.83
N ALA A 299 -10.53 9.52 -28.66
CA ALA A 299 -11.60 8.65 -28.20
C ALA A 299 -11.06 7.31 -27.62
N LEU A 300 -9.77 7.03 -27.80
CA LEU A 300 -9.11 5.84 -27.25
C LEU A 300 -8.67 6.04 -25.79
N GLY A 301 -8.63 7.28 -25.28
CA GLY A 301 -8.29 7.59 -23.89
C GLY A 301 -6.87 8.14 -23.70
N LYS A 302 -6.46 8.34 -22.44
CA LYS A 302 -5.15 8.91 -22.10
C LYS A 302 -4.01 7.97 -22.56
N GLY A 303 -2.97 8.52 -23.20
CA GLY A 303 -1.80 7.78 -23.71
C GLY A 303 -1.76 7.55 -25.23
N TYR A 304 -2.86 7.86 -25.93
CA TYR A 304 -2.98 7.72 -27.40
C TYR A 304 -3.13 9.08 -28.12
N SER A 305 -2.78 10.20 -27.46
CA SER A 305 -2.69 11.49 -28.14
C SER A 305 -1.48 11.53 -29.07
N LEU A 306 -1.51 12.41 -30.08
CA LEU A 306 -0.39 12.56 -31.02
C LEU A 306 0.92 12.88 -30.29
N GLU A 307 0.86 13.77 -29.30
CA GLU A 307 1.99 14.11 -28.43
C GLU A 307 2.49 12.92 -27.60
N SER A 308 1.58 12.11 -27.06
CA SER A 308 1.95 10.90 -26.29
C SER A 308 2.65 9.88 -27.18
N ILE A 309 2.15 9.69 -28.41
CA ILE A 309 2.72 8.77 -29.40
C ILE A 309 4.10 9.27 -29.83
N LYS A 310 4.24 10.57 -30.16
CA LYS A 310 5.52 11.19 -30.51
C LYS A 310 6.56 11.02 -29.40
N LYS A 311 6.18 11.32 -28.15
CA LYS A 311 7.05 11.17 -26.98
C LYS A 311 7.44 9.71 -26.73
N ARG A 312 6.56 8.74 -27.00
CA ARG A 312 6.86 7.31 -26.88
C ARG A 312 7.85 6.82 -27.94
N ILE A 313 7.75 7.31 -29.17
CA ILE A 313 8.73 7.01 -30.22
C ILE A 313 10.09 7.66 -29.89
N GLU A 314 10.07 8.90 -29.38
CA GLU A 314 11.28 9.63 -28.97
C GLU A 314 12.01 8.95 -27.81
N LEU A 315 11.29 8.57 -26.75
CA LEU A 315 11.85 7.82 -25.61
C LEU A 315 12.37 6.43 -26.02
N LYS A 316 11.79 5.82 -27.06
CA LYS A 316 12.26 4.54 -27.62
C LYS A 316 13.61 4.71 -28.32
N ASN A 317 13.75 5.79 -29.10
CA ASN A 317 14.97 6.05 -29.88
C ASN A 317 16.10 6.63 -29.03
N ASN A 318 15.76 7.43 -28.02
CA ASN A 318 16.71 8.03 -27.06
C ASN A 318 16.29 7.62 -25.64
N PRO A 319 16.68 6.42 -25.18
CA PRO A 319 16.43 6.01 -23.80
C PRO A 319 17.13 6.97 -22.83
N LEU A 320 16.48 7.24 -21.70
CA LEU A 320 17.10 8.04 -20.62
C LEU A 320 18.37 7.31 -20.12
N PRO A 321 19.43 8.04 -19.73
CA PRO A 321 20.64 7.43 -19.17
C PRO A 321 20.27 6.53 -17.99
N GLU A 322 20.71 5.27 -18.05
CA GLU A 322 20.53 4.30 -16.98
C GLU A 322 21.26 4.79 -15.73
N TYR A 323 20.49 5.19 -14.72
CA TYR A 323 20.99 5.24 -13.36
C TYR A 323 20.92 3.81 -12.83
N ASP A 324 22.07 3.21 -12.53
CA ASP A 324 22.20 1.92 -11.86
C ASP A 324 21.53 1.97 -10.47
N VAL A 325 20.22 1.71 -10.47
CA VAL A 325 19.44 1.41 -9.28
C VAL A 325 18.93 -0.02 -9.49
N PRO A 326 19.36 -1.01 -8.68
CA PRO A 326 18.98 -2.39 -8.89
C PRO A 326 17.46 -2.55 -8.77
N ALA A 327 16.81 -2.77 -9.91
CA ALA A 327 15.37 -2.96 -9.99
C ALA A 327 15.00 -4.33 -9.40
N GLN A 328 14.17 -4.34 -8.36
CA GLN A 328 13.55 -5.58 -7.90
C GLN A 328 12.60 -6.09 -8.98
N ILE A 329 12.90 -7.27 -9.53
CA ILE A 329 12.09 -7.96 -10.53
C ILE A 329 10.74 -8.32 -9.90
N ASP A 330 9.67 -7.62 -10.31
CA ASP A 330 8.29 -7.95 -9.93
C ASP A 330 7.84 -9.18 -10.73
N MET A 331 8.00 -10.37 -10.15
CA MET A 331 7.59 -11.66 -10.73
C MET A 331 6.07 -11.82 -10.95
N ARG A 332 5.26 -10.76 -10.88
CA ARG A 332 3.79 -10.80 -11.07
C ARG A 332 3.33 -10.87 -12.52
N GLN A 333 4.22 -10.84 -13.51
CA GLN A 333 3.83 -10.79 -14.93
C GLN A 333 3.64 -12.16 -15.62
N PHE A 334 3.89 -13.29 -14.95
CA PHE A 334 3.64 -14.61 -15.53
C PHE A 334 2.50 -15.37 -14.83
N ILE A 335 1.24 -15.01 -15.13
CA ILE A 335 0.15 -15.98 -15.18
C ILE A 335 -0.70 -15.70 -16.41
N VAL A 336 -0.61 -16.64 -17.36
CA VAL A 336 -1.30 -16.67 -18.65
C VAL A 336 -2.82 -16.71 -18.48
N ARG A 337 -3.50 -15.96 -19.36
CA ARG A 337 -4.94 -15.90 -19.52
C ARG A 337 -5.40 -16.90 -20.58
N TYR A 338 -6.19 -17.93 -20.24
CA TYR A 338 -7.00 -18.66 -21.25
C TYR A 338 -8.28 -19.36 -20.75
N VAL A 339 -9.34 -19.17 -21.57
CA VAL A 339 -10.59 -19.92 -21.81
C VAL A 339 -11.86 -19.69 -20.95
N TYR A 340 -12.97 -19.53 -21.69
CA TYR A 340 -14.29 -19.01 -21.34
C TYR A 340 -15.33 -20.10 -21.04
N TRP A 341 -16.35 -19.77 -20.23
CA TRP A 341 -17.61 -20.52 -20.12
C TRP A 341 -18.78 -19.54 -20.06
N LYS A 342 -19.73 -19.57 -21.02
CA LYS A 342 -20.88 -18.64 -21.02
C LYS A 342 -22.17 -19.37 -20.61
N LYS A 343 -22.74 -18.96 -19.46
CA LYS A 343 -24.06 -19.43 -18.97
C LYS A 343 -25.22 -18.90 -19.84
N PRO A 344 -26.34 -19.64 -19.96
CA PRO A 344 -27.55 -19.13 -20.60
C PRO A 344 -28.12 -17.96 -19.78
N LYS A 345 -28.73 -16.97 -20.45
CA LYS A 345 -29.29 -15.77 -19.80
C LYS A 345 -30.72 -16.03 -19.31
N TYR A 346 -30.97 -15.67 -18.05
CA TYR A 346 -32.23 -15.87 -17.32
C TYR A 346 -33.19 -14.69 -17.45
N ASN A 347 -34.50 -14.95 -17.41
CA ASN A 347 -35.52 -13.93 -17.18
C ASN A 347 -36.19 -14.19 -15.82
N ASP A 348 -35.79 -13.42 -14.80
CA ASP A 348 -36.16 -13.64 -13.39
C ASP A 348 -37.66 -13.44 -13.09
N ASN A 349 -38.41 -12.86 -14.03
CA ASN A 349 -39.84 -12.61 -13.89
C ASN A 349 -40.74 -13.72 -14.44
N SER A 350 -40.20 -14.72 -15.12
CA SER A 350 -40.98 -15.84 -15.63
C SER A 350 -40.97 -17.02 -14.65
N ILE A 351 -42.13 -17.32 -14.07
CA ILE A 351 -42.36 -18.52 -13.23
C ILE A 351 -42.03 -19.80 -14.01
N LEU A 352 -42.32 -19.83 -15.31
CA LEU A 352 -41.94 -20.92 -16.20
C LEU A 352 -40.40 -21.05 -16.32
N SER A 353 -39.64 -19.96 -16.47
CA SER A 353 -38.17 -20.02 -16.48
C SER A 353 -37.58 -20.56 -15.18
N LYS A 354 -38.16 -20.22 -14.02
CA LYS A 354 -37.75 -20.77 -12.72
C LYS A 354 -38.08 -22.25 -12.58
N ARG A 355 -39.28 -22.68 -13.00
CA ARG A 355 -39.67 -24.10 -13.01
C ARG A 355 -38.81 -24.93 -13.95
N VAL A 356 -38.48 -24.41 -15.13
CA VAL A 356 -37.58 -25.04 -16.09
C VAL A 356 -36.16 -25.19 -15.50
N CYS A 357 -35.64 -24.17 -14.79
CA CYS A 357 -34.33 -24.27 -14.12
C CYS A 357 -34.32 -25.31 -12.99
N VAL A 358 -35.38 -25.36 -12.17
CA VAL A 358 -35.51 -26.38 -11.11
C VAL A 358 -35.63 -27.78 -11.72
N LEU A 359 -36.35 -27.92 -12.84
CA LEU A 359 -36.43 -29.17 -13.59
C LEU A 359 -35.09 -29.57 -14.21
N MET A 360 -34.32 -28.62 -14.77
CA MET A 360 -32.96 -28.86 -15.30
C MET A 360 -31.95 -29.21 -14.20
N TYR A 361 -32.07 -28.63 -13.00
CA TYR A 361 -31.26 -28.97 -11.82
C TYR A 361 -31.63 -30.32 -11.19
N LYS A 362 -32.91 -30.68 -11.22
CA LYS A 362 -33.40 -32.00 -10.76
C LYS A 362 -33.06 -33.12 -11.77
N ARG A 363 -33.03 -32.81 -13.07
CA ARG A 363 -32.64 -33.74 -14.14
C ARG A 363 -31.12 -33.78 -14.43
N GLY A 364 -30.29 -33.09 -13.65
CA GLY A 364 -28.82 -33.16 -13.75
C GLY A 364 -28.19 -32.40 -14.93
N ILE A 365 -28.98 -31.73 -15.77
CA ILE A 365 -28.51 -30.92 -16.91
C ILE A 365 -27.74 -29.67 -16.42
N LEU A 366 -28.13 -29.11 -15.27
CA LEU A 366 -27.33 -28.13 -14.55
C LEU A 366 -26.44 -28.87 -13.53
N ASN A 367 -25.12 -28.74 -13.67
CA ASN A 367 -24.14 -29.46 -12.84
C ASN A 367 -24.42 -29.36 -11.34
N LYS A 368 -24.48 -30.52 -10.68
CA LYS A 368 -24.26 -30.66 -9.24
C LYS A 368 -22.83 -31.21 -9.02
N LYS A 369 -22.07 -30.56 -8.13
CA LYS A 369 -20.75 -30.92 -7.53
C LYS A 369 -19.46 -30.29 -8.10
N GLY A 370 -18.54 -29.98 -7.16
CA GLY A 370 -17.10 -29.81 -7.35
C GLY A 370 -16.56 -28.41 -7.00
N THR A 371 -16.31 -28.11 -5.72
CA THR A 371 -15.66 -26.87 -5.27
C THR A 371 -14.25 -26.75 -5.85
N ARG A 372 -13.96 -25.67 -6.58
CA ARG A 372 -12.56 -25.31 -6.89
C ARG A 372 -11.82 -25.04 -5.57
N PRO A 373 -10.56 -25.52 -5.40
CA PRO A 373 -9.78 -25.22 -4.22
C PRO A 373 -9.71 -23.71 -4.00
N ASN A 374 -9.91 -23.30 -2.76
CA ASN A 374 -9.85 -21.89 -2.40
C ASN A 374 -8.42 -21.37 -2.70
N TYR A 375 -8.26 -20.09 -3.08
CA TYR A 375 -6.95 -19.47 -3.28
C TYR A 375 -5.99 -19.70 -2.09
N TYR A 376 -6.53 -19.73 -0.87
CA TYR A 376 -5.76 -20.04 0.32
C TYR A 376 -5.24 -21.47 0.37
N GLU A 377 -6.02 -22.44 -0.12
CA GLU A 377 -5.59 -23.84 -0.23
C GLU A 377 -4.47 -23.96 -1.27
N ILE A 378 -4.61 -23.30 -2.41
CA ILE A 378 -3.55 -23.24 -3.44
C ILE A 378 -2.27 -22.60 -2.88
N LYS A 379 -2.39 -21.46 -2.19
CA LYS A 379 -1.24 -20.78 -1.56
C LYS A 379 -0.57 -21.66 -0.49
N LYS A 380 -1.34 -22.41 0.28
CA LYS A 380 -0.83 -23.37 1.28
C LYS A 380 -0.09 -24.53 0.61
N SER A 381 -0.64 -25.07 -0.48
CA SER A 381 0.01 -26.12 -1.27
C SER A 381 1.31 -25.62 -1.90
N LEU A 382 1.34 -24.41 -2.47
CA LEU A 382 2.57 -23.83 -3.02
C LEU A 382 3.65 -23.60 -1.95
N LYS A 383 3.26 -23.23 -0.72
CA LYS A 383 4.21 -23.11 0.39
C LYS A 383 4.82 -24.46 0.74
N LYS A 384 4.00 -25.52 0.81
CA LYS A 384 4.47 -26.89 1.08
C LYS A 384 5.41 -27.40 -0.02
N ILE A 385 5.11 -27.13 -1.29
CA ILE A 385 5.98 -27.53 -2.41
C ILE A 385 7.37 -26.93 -2.23
N ARG A 386 7.46 -25.61 -1.97
CA ARG A 386 8.75 -24.94 -1.74
C ARG A 386 9.50 -25.44 -0.52
N GLU A 387 8.77 -25.83 0.52
CA GLU A 387 9.34 -26.44 1.71
C GLU A 387 9.93 -27.81 1.38
N TYR A 388 9.24 -28.64 0.61
CA TYR A 388 9.77 -29.91 0.13
C TYR A 388 10.96 -29.76 -0.81
N GLU A 389 10.92 -28.81 -1.75
CA GLU A 389 12.07 -28.48 -2.62
C GLU A 389 13.31 -28.15 -1.78
N ASN A 390 13.17 -27.24 -0.81
CA ASN A 390 14.28 -26.87 0.08
C ASN A 390 14.75 -28.05 0.95
N ASN A 391 13.84 -28.91 1.40
CA ASN A 391 14.22 -30.09 2.18
C ASN A 391 15.01 -31.10 1.32
N ILE A 392 14.59 -31.32 0.07
CA ILE A 392 15.30 -32.18 -0.89
C ILE A 392 16.70 -31.64 -1.14
N ASP A 393 16.84 -30.32 -1.36
CA ASP A 393 18.14 -29.68 -1.56
C ASP A 393 19.07 -29.90 -0.36
N LEU A 394 18.55 -29.74 0.88
CA LEU A 394 19.34 -29.95 2.10
C LEU A 394 19.71 -31.42 2.32
N ILE A 395 18.79 -32.34 2.03
CA ILE A 395 19.05 -33.79 2.09
C ILE A 395 20.20 -34.15 1.14
N ASN A 396 20.20 -33.60 -0.07
CA ASN A 396 21.25 -33.85 -1.06
C ASN A 396 22.57 -33.17 -0.68
N GLU A 397 22.53 -31.93 -0.21
CA GLU A 397 23.71 -31.14 0.17
C GLU A 397 24.47 -31.77 1.35
N TYR A 398 23.75 -32.28 2.35
CA TYR A 398 24.34 -32.84 3.58
C TYR A 398 24.22 -34.36 3.70
N HIS A 399 23.77 -35.04 2.64
CA HIS A 399 23.59 -36.50 2.58
C HIS A 399 22.81 -37.08 3.77
N ILE A 400 21.63 -36.51 4.05
CA ILE A 400 20.80 -36.86 5.21
C ILE A 400 19.94 -38.08 4.88
N GLY A 401 20.25 -39.23 5.49
CA GLY A 401 19.49 -40.48 5.32
C GLY A 401 18.89 -41.04 6.61
N ASP A 402 19.39 -40.61 7.77
CA ASP A 402 19.03 -41.09 9.09
C ASP A 402 19.16 -39.98 10.14
N VAL A 403 18.73 -40.25 11.37
CA VAL A 403 18.77 -39.26 12.46
C VAL A 403 20.22 -38.85 12.79
N ASP A 404 21.17 -39.77 12.68
CA ASP A 404 22.58 -39.52 12.97
C ASP A 404 23.26 -38.64 11.91
N SER A 405 23.00 -38.88 10.61
CA SER A 405 23.46 -37.98 9.55
C SER A 405 22.83 -36.58 9.64
N ALA A 406 21.56 -36.47 10.06
CA ALA A 406 20.93 -35.18 10.32
C ALA A 406 21.62 -34.43 11.48
N ASN A 407 21.95 -35.11 12.58
CA ASN A 407 22.69 -34.53 13.70
C ASN A 407 24.11 -34.11 13.30
N ALA A 408 24.79 -34.91 12.47
CA ALA A 408 26.11 -34.56 11.94
C ALA A 408 26.07 -33.29 11.06
N ALA A 409 25.05 -33.16 10.22
CA ALA A 409 24.82 -31.95 9.41
C ALA A 409 24.58 -30.71 10.28
N ILE A 410 23.76 -30.83 11.33
CA ILE A 410 23.53 -29.74 12.30
C ILE A 410 24.85 -29.33 12.96
N TYR A 411 25.66 -30.29 13.41
CA TYR A 411 26.96 -30.03 14.03
C TYR A 411 27.92 -29.31 13.08
N GLN A 412 27.97 -29.71 11.81
CA GLN A 412 28.77 -29.03 10.79
C GLN A 412 28.35 -27.57 10.62
N ILE A 413 27.04 -27.31 10.52
CA ILE A 413 26.51 -25.95 10.37
C ILE A 413 26.75 -25.11 11.64
N ASP A 414 26.61 -25.69 12.83
CA ASP A 414 26.91 -25.00 14.09
C ASP A 414 28.40 -24.65 14.22
N SER A 415 29.29 -25.50 13.70
CA SER A 415 30.72 -25.19 13.59
C SER A 415 30.97 -23.98 12.68
N GLU A 416 30.28 -23.88 11.54
CA GLU A 416 30.34 -22.69 10.67
C GLU A 416 29.79 -21.44 11.36
N ILE A 417 28.69 -21.55 12.10
CA ILE A 417 28.15 -20.44 12.89
C ILE A 417 29.18 -19.97 13.94
N SER A 418 29.88 -20.91 14.57
CA SER A 418 30.93 -20.60 15.55
C SER A 418 32.12 -19.88 14.92
N LYS A 419 32.50 -20.23 13.68
CA LYS A 419 33.51 -19.51 12.89
C LYS A 419 33.05 -18.07 12.60
N LEU A 420 31.80 -17.88 12.17
CA LEU A 420 31.23 -16.55 11.95
C LEU A 420 31.17 -15.70 13.23
N ASP A 421 30.95 -16.32 14.39
CA ASP A 421 31.01 -15.62 15.69
C ASP A 421 32.44 -15.19 16.05
N ALA A 422 33.44 -16.02 15.73
CA ALA A 422 34.84 -15.65 15.87
C ALA A 422 35.22 -14.51 14.89
N GLU A 423 34.82 -14.58 13.62
CA GLU A 423 34.99 -13.49 12.64
C GLU A 423 34.37 -12.18 13.15
N ARG A 424 33.13 -12.24 13.64
CA ARG A 424 32.44 -11.07 14.20
C ARG A 424 33.22 -10.47 15.38
N LYS A 425 33.77 -11.32 16.26
CA LYS A 425 34.59 -10.87 17.39
C LYS A 425 35.88 -10.20 16.89
N ASN A 426 36.53 -10.74 15.86
CA ASN A 426 37.74 -10.17 15.27
C ASN A 426 37.47 -8.76 14.71
N VAL A 427 36.35 -8.54 14.02
CA VAL A 427 35.96 -7.19 13.54
C VAL A 427 35.87 -6.18 14.70
N TYR A 428 35.37 -6.59 15.87
CA TYR A 428 35.35 -5.70 17.04
C TYR A 428 36.75 -5.48 17.64
N VAL A 429 37.61 -6.50 17.64
CA VAL A 429 39.00 -6.39 18.10
C VAL A 429 39.80 -5.44 17.21
N GLU A 430 39.68 -5.56 15.89
CA GLU A 430 40.32 -4.67 14.92
C GLU A 430 39.83 -3.22 15.02
N ARG A 431 38.57 -3.03 15.44
CA ARG A 431 38.00 -1.70 15.70
C ARG A 431 38.48 -1.07 17.00
N MET A 432 38.91 -1.86 18.00
CA MET A 432 39.23 -1.34 19.34
C MET A 432 40.30 -0.24 19.36
N PRO A 433 41.43 -0.34 18.63
CA PRO A 433 42.45 0.71 18.59
C PRO A 433 41.91 2.07 18.12
N TYR A 434 40.93 2.05 17.22
CA TYR A 434 40.31 3.25 16.64
C TYR A 434 39.07 3.71 17.41
N LYS A 435 38.73 3.09 18.54
CA LYS A 435 37.51 3.39 19.29
C LYS A 435 37.40 4.88 19.67
N GLU A 436 38.47 5.45 20.21
CA GLU A 436 38.49 6.87 20.62
C GLU A 436 38.47 7.80 19.41
N LEU A 437 39.23 7.48 18.34
CA LEU A 437 39.19 8.19 17.05
C LEU A 437 37.77 8.26 16.49
N LEU A 438 37.09 7.12 16.40
CA LEU A 438 35.73 7.03 15.89
C LEU A 438 34.73 7.76 16.80
N LYS A 439 34.93 7.72 18.12
CA LYS A 439 34.10 8.44 19.08
C LYS A 439 34.22 9.95 18.87
N THR A 440 35.45 10.47 18.82
CA THR A 440 35.71 11.89 18.55
C THR A 440 35.18 12.33 17.19
N TYR A 441 35.31 11.48 16.16
CA TYR A 441 34.76 11.75 14.82
C TYR A 441 33.24 11.85 14.82
N ASN A 442 32.57 10.90 15.46
CA ASN A 442 31.11 10.91 15.55
C ASN A 442 30.59 12.09 16.38
N GLU A 443 31.30 12.48 17.44
CA GLU A 443 30.98 13.68 18.21
C GLU A 443 31.22 14.96 17.40
N MET A 444 32.27 15.02 16.58
CA MET A 444 32.50 16.13 15.64
C MET A 444 31.35 16.23 14.64
N LYS A 445 30.98 15.12 13.99
CA LYS A 445 29.90 15.07 13.00
C LYS A 445 28.54 15.47 13.56
N LYS A 446 28.26 15.21 14.84
CA LYS A 446 27.05 15.72 15.52
C LYS A 446 27.00 17.25 15.61
N ASN A 447 28.16 17.89 15.79
CA ASN A 447 28.27 19.34 15.90
C ASN A 447 28.49 20.04 14.54
N GLU A 448 28.67 19.29 13.45
CA GLU A 448 28.97 19.82 12.11
C GLU A 448 27.88 20.78 11.60
N MET A 449 26.60 20.45 11.79
CA MET A 449 25.50 21.30 11.37
C MET A 449 25.46 22.62 12.17
N ALA A 450 25.77 22.57 13.45
CA ALA A 450 25.79 23.74 14.32
C ALA A 450 26.98 24.65 14.01
N TYR A 451 28.13 24.06 13.68
CA TYR A 451 29.30 24.78 13.16
C TYR A 451 28.93 25.60 11.90
N TYR A 452 28.34 24.96 10.88
CA TYR A 452 27.92 25.68 9.67
C TYR A 452 26.83 26.73 9.95
N SER A 453 25.95 26.48 10.92
CA SER A 453 24.91 27.44 11.30
C SER A 453 25.49 28.70 11.94
N TYR A 454 26.52 28.54 12.79
CA TYR A 454 27.24 29.66 13.39
C TYR A 454 28.04 30.47 12.36
N GLU A 455 28.75 29.80 11.45
CA GLU A 455 29.47 30.44 10.33
C GLU A 455 28.54 31.27 9.43
N ASN A 456 27.27 30.87 9.32
CA ASN A 456 26.23 31.62 8.60
C ASN A 456 25.55 32.73 9.42
N GLY A 457 26.09 33.07 10.60
CA GLY A 457 25.64 34.21 11.42
C GLY A 457 24.66 33.87 12.54
N MET A 458 24.34 32.59 12.79
CA MET A 458 23.49 32.20 13.91
C MET A 458 24.31 32.00 15.19
N THR A 459 24.47 33.08 15.95
CA THR A 459 25.32 33.16 17.15
C THR A 459 24.90 32.24 18.30
N GLU A 460 23.67 31.74 18.29
CA GLU A 460 23.12 30.78 19.27
C GLU A 460 23.88 29.45 19.30
N HIS A 461 24.58 29.10 18.22
CA HIS A 461 25.31 27.82 18.07
C HIS A 461 26.79 27.92 18.42
N LYS A 462 27.22 28.98 19.13
CA LYS A 462 28.63 29.25 19.43
C LYS A 462 29.31 28.11 20.19
N GLU A 463 28.63 27.53 21.19
CA GLU A 463 29.20 26.47 22.02
C GLU A 463 29.50 25.20 21.21
N GLN A 464 28.59 24.82 20.31
CA GLN A 464 28.76 23.66 19.44
C GLN A 464 29.79 23.92 18.33
N HIS A 465 29.88 25.17 17.86
CA HIS A 465 30.94 25.62 16.94
C HIS A 465 32.33 25.46 17.57
N ASP A 466 32.53 26.00 18.78
CA ASP A 466 33.83 25.95 19.48
C ASP A 466 34.22 24.49 19.76
N ARG A 467 33.24 23.66 20.13
CA ARG A 467 33.43 22.22 20.32
C ARG A 467 33.75 21.47 19.03
N TYR A 468 33.17 21.85 17.89
CA TYR A 468 33.53 21.28 16.59
C TYR A 468 34.99 21.59 16.24
N ILE A 469 35.44 22.84 16.45
CA ILE A 469 36.83 23.23 16.21
C ILE A 469 37.79 22.44 17.11
N GLU A 470 37.47 22.32 18.40
CA GLU A 470 38.26 21.53 19.35
C GLU A 470 38.38 20.07 18.89
N LEU A 471 37.26 19.41 18.60
CA LEU A 471 37.24 18.01 18.17
C LEU A 471 37.97 17.81 16.85
N LYS A 472 37.85 18.75 15.91
CA LYS A 472 38.59 18.73 14.63
C LYS A 472 40.10 18.88 14.85
N SER A 473 40.51 19.74 15.79
CA SER A 473 41.92 19.88 16.17
C SER A 473 42.49 18.60 16.78
N VAL A 474 41.68 17.87 17.56
CA VAL A 474 42.05 16.57 18.13
C VAL A 474 42.16 15.50 17.05
N LEU A 475 41.22 15.47 16.09
CA LEU A 475 41.22 14.53 14.96
C LEU A 475 42.43 14.74 14.04
N ASN A 476 42.82 16.00 13.78
CA ASN A 476 44.01 16.31 12.99
C ASN A 476 45.30 15.72 13.57
N LYS A 477 45.38 15.48 14.88
CA LYS A 477 46.55 14.84 15.52
C LYS A 477 46.69 13.35 15.16
N TYR A 478 45.59 12.69 14.77
CA TYR A 478 45.61 11.29 14.38
C TYR A 478 46.04 11.08 12.91
N GLY A 479 46.07 12.14 12.10
CA GLY A 479 46.62 12.10 10.74
C GLY A 479 45.77 11.38 9.69
N PHE A 480 44.51 11.04 9.99
CA PHE A 480 43.57 10.45 9.03
C PHE A 480 42.67 11.53 8.40
N SER A 481 42.31 11.34 7.13
CA SER A 481 41.33 12.18 6.46
C SER A 481 39.89 11.75 6.81
N ASP A 482 38.94 12.69 6.72
CA ASP A 482 37.51 12.42 6.95
C ASP A 482 36.99 11.28 6.04
N SER A 483 37.44 11.24 4.78
CA SER A 483 37.08 10.20 3.81
C SER A 483 37.57 8.81 4.22
N GLU A 484 38.79 8.70 4.76
CA GLU A 484 39.34 7.43 5.24
C GLU A 484 38.58 6.92 6.47
N ILE A 485 38.21 7.80 7.39
CA ILE A 485 37.43 7.46 8.58
C ILE A 485 36.03 7.00 8.20
N GLU A 486 35.36 7.70 7.27
CA GLU A 486 34.02 7.34 6.78
C GLU A 486 34.04 6.00 6.03
N LYS A 487 35.03 5.79 5.17
CA LYS A 487 35.22 4.53 4.45
C LYS A 487 35.39 3.37 5.43
N TYR A 488 36.26 3.52 6.42
CA TYR A 488 36.49 2.50 7.45
C TYR A 488 35.21 2.19 8.25
N GLN A 489 34.39 3.19 8.58
CA GLN A 489 33.10 2.97 9.26
C GLN A 489 32.11 2.19 8.38
N GLU A 490 32.03 2.47 7.07
CA GLU A 490 31.15 1.75 6.15
C GLU A 490 31.65 0.32 5.88
N ASP A 491 32.96 0.11 5.77
CA ASP A 491 33.57 -1.22 5.60
C ASP A 491 33.25 -2.13 6.80
N ILE A 492 33.42 -1.64 8.04
CA ILE A 492 33.01 -2.40 9.25
C ILE A 492 31.51 -2.73 9.22
N LYS A 493 30.68 -1.76 8.82
CA LYS A 493 29.23 -1.92 8.82
C LYS A 493 28.76 -2.90 7.75
N THR A 494 29.39 -2.91 6.58
CA THR A 494 29.10 -3.87 5.52
C THR A 494 29.51 -5.28 5.94
N GLU A 495 30.68 -5.42 6.57
CA GLU A 495 31.18 -6.70 7.05
C GLU A 495 30.31 -7.30 8.16
N LEU A 496 29.91 -6.51 9.16
CA LEU A 496 28.99 -6.97 10.21
C LEU A 496 27.61 -7.37 9.65
N LYS A 497 27.14 -6.70 8.59
CA LYS A 497 25.90 -7.08 7.89
C LYS A 497 26.05 -8.38 7.13
N ARG A 498 27.20 -8.61 6.46
CA ARG A 498 27.53 -9.85 5.75
C ARG A 498 27.46 -11.04 6.73
N ILE A 499 28.21 -10.97 7.82
CA ILE A 499 28.25 -12.02 8.85
C ILE A 499 26.86 -12.30 9.43
N SER A 500 26.08 -11.25 9.73
CA SER A 500 24.72 -11.40 10.27
C SER A 500 23.76 -12.08 9.29
N LYS A 501 23.90 -11.80 7.99
CA LYS A 501 23.08 -12.40 6.93
C LYS A 501 23.40 -13.88 6.77
N GLU A 502 24.68 -14.24 6.70
CA GLU A 502 25.14 -15.63 6.57
C GLU A 502 24.73 -16.47 7.78
N LYS A 503 24.96 -15.97 9.00
CA LYS A 503 24.53 -16.65 10.23
C LYS A 503 23.02 -16.91 10.26
N ARG A 504 22.20 -15.99 9.75
CA ARG A 504 20.75 -16.19 9.64
C ARG A 504 20.38 -17.27 8.63
N GLN A 505 21.08 -17.36 7.50
CA GLN A 505 20.86 -18.40 6.50
C GLN A 505 21.19 -19.79 7.07
N LEU A 506 22.33 -19.93 7.75
CA LEU A 506 22.74 -21.18 8.41
C LEU A 506 21.73 -21.60 9.51
N LYS A 507 21.26 -20.67 10.34
CA LYS A 507 20.21 -20.97 11.33
C LYS A 507 18.90 -21.45 10.73
N ASN A 508 18.52 -20.89 9.57
CA ASN A 508 17.33 -21.35 8.85
C ASN A 508 17.55 -22.77 8.31
N LYS A 509 18.74 -23.10 7.80
CA LYS A 509 19.09 -24.48 7.39
C LYS A 509 18.96 -25.46 8.56
N ILE A 510 19.49 -25.13 9.75
CA ILE A 510 19.33 -25.96 10.95
C ILE A 510 17.86 -26.19 11.28
N SER A 511 17.02 -25.15 11.21
CA SER A 511 15.58 -25.30 11.46
C SER A 511 14.91 -26.25 10.47
N SER A 512 15.29 -26.20 9.19
CA SER A 512 14.76 -27.14 8.18
C SER A 512 15.26 -28.56 8.39
N ILE A 513 16.54 -28.73 8.75
CA ILE A 513 17.13 -30.06 9.05
C ILE A 513 16.49 -30.68 10.29
N ASN A 514 16.18 -29.89 11.32
CA ASN A 514 15.42 -30.38 12.48
C ASN A 514 14.04 -30.91 12.07
N ASN A 515 13.31 -30.21 11.18
CA ASN A 515 12.04 -30.71 10.68
C ASN A 515 12.19 -32.02 9.88
N ILE A 516 13.28 -32.18 9.11
CA ILE A 516 13.59 -33.42 8.39
C ILE A 516 13.91 -34.54 9.39
N LYS A 517 14.72 -34.25 10.41
CA LYS A 517 15.06 -35.19 11.48
C LYS A 517 13.81 -35.67 12.22
N ASP A 518 12.94 -34.75 12.64
CA ASP A 518 11.68 -35.08 13.31
C ASP A 518 10.79 -35.97 12.42
N PHE A 519 10.77 -35.70 11.10
CA PHE A 519 10.03 -36.53 10.14
C PHE A 519 10.60 -37.95 10.01
N ILE A 520 11.93 -38.11 10.01
CA ILE A 520 12.62 -39.42 9.96
C ILE A 520 12.38 -40.19 11.28
N ASP A 521 12.39 -39.51 12.41
CA ASP A 521 12.19 -40.11 13.73
C ASP A 521 10.74 -40.57 13.94
N GLU A 522 9.76 -39.78 13.49
CA GLU A 522 8.34 -40.11 13.58
C GLU A 522 7.90 -41.23 12.62
N ASN A 523 8.55 -41.33 11.45
CA ASN A 523 8.21 -42.30 10.44
C ASN A 523 9.42 -43.22 10.24
N VAL A 524 9.42 -44.40 10.86
CA VAL A 524 10.42 -45.45 10.53
C VAL A 524 10.27 -45.77 9.05
N ILE A 525 11.11 -45.17 8.21
CA ILE A 525 11.01 -45.24 6.75
C ILE A 525 11.51 -46.63 6.33
N ASP A 526 10.59 -47.54 6.06
CA ASP A 526 10.90 -48.81 5.41
C ASP A 526 11.20 -48.53 3.93
N ALA A 527 12.49 -48.47 3.59
CA ALA A 527 12.97 -48.16 2.25
C ALA A 527 12.40 -49.12 1.18
N GLN A 528 12.21 -50.41 1.52
CA GLN A 528 11.64 -51.40 0.60
C GLN A 528 10.17 -51.12 0.33
N LYS A 529 9.44 -50.68 1.36
CA LYS A 529 8.02 -50.31 1.22
C LYS A 529 7.85 -49.02 0.41
N VAL A 530 8.75 -48.05 0.57
CA VAL A 530 8.74 -46.81 -0.23
C VAL A 530 9.09 -47.10 -1.69
N GLU A 531 10.10 -47.94 -1.98
CA GLU A 531 10.40 -48.37 -3.35
C GLU A 531 9.21 -49.09 -3.99
N GLN A 532 8.57 -50.00 -3.27
CA GLN A 532 7.35 -50.66 -3.74
C GLN A 532 6.19 -49.67 -3.96
N GLU A 533 6.02 -48.66 -3.10
CA GLU A 533 5.02 -47.62 -3.31
C GLU A 533 5.32 -46.78 -4.55
N TYR A 534 6.59 -46.47 -4.82
CA TYR A 534 7.05 -45.76 -6.02
C TYR A 534 6.83 -46.58 -7.30
N GLU A 535 7.19 -47.87 -7.32
CA GLU A 535 6.94 -48.78 -8.44
C GLU A 535 5.45 -48.96 -8.73
N ASN A 536 4.60 -48.84 -7.70
CA ASN A 536 3.14 -48.92 -7.83
C ASN A 536 2.48 -47.58 -8.20
N ILE A 537 3.22 -46.49 -8.40
CA ILE A 537 2.68 -45.23 -8.93
C ILE A 537 2.36 -45.47 -10.42
N PRO A 538 1.08 -45.38 -10.84
CA PRO A 538 0.71 -45.62 -12.23
C PRO A 538 1.44 -44.64 -13.15
N GLU A 539 1.94 -45.13 -14.28
CA GLU A 539 2.50 -44.32 -15.37
C GLU A 539 1.54 -43.15 -15.69
N PRO A 540 2.06 -41.93 -15.97
CA PRO A 540 1.22 -40.75 -16.19
C PRO A 540 0.11 -40.97 -17.23
N GLU A 541 0.37 -41.79 -18.24
CA GLU A 541 -0.59 -42.19 -19.27
C GLU A 541 -1.74 -43.04 -18.70
N GLU A 542 -1.46 -43.98 -17.79
CA GLU A 542 -2.49 -44.79 -17.13
C GLU A 542 -3.41 -43.93 -16.25
N TYR A 543 -2.87 -42.90 -15.60
CA TYR A 543 -3.66 -41.97 -14.81
C TYR A 543 -4.61 -41.14 -15.68
N GLN A 544 -4.15 -40.68 -16.85
CA GLN A 544 -4.99 -40.00 -17.84
C GLN A 544 -6.08 -40.91 -18.36
N GLN A 545 -5.74 -42.14 -18.73
CA GLN A 545 -6.70 -43.16 -19.19
C GLN A 545 -7.75 -43.50 -18.11
N LYS A 546 -7.35 -43.55 -16.82
CA LYS A 546 -8.28 -43.76 -15.70
C LYS A 546 -9.25 -42.58 -15.54
N GLN A 547 -8.77 -41.35 -15.73
CA GLN A 547 -9.64 -40.17 -15.70
C GLN A 547 -10.60 -40.11 -16.88
N GLU A 548 -10.14 -40.49 -18.08
CA GLU A 548 -10.96 -40.59 -19.28
C GLU A 548 -12.03 -41.67 -19.14
N LYS A 549 -11.66 -42.89 -18.70
CA LYS A 549 -12.62 -43.96 -18.40
C LYS A 549 -13.63 -43.58 -17.31
N GLN A 550 -13.22 -42.83 -16.29
CA GLN A 550 -14.14 -42.30 -15.28
C GLN A 550 -15.08 -41.22 -15.83
N GLN A 551 -14.65 -40.47 -16.84
CA GLN A 551 -15.50 -39.51 -17.55
C GLN A 551 -16.45 -40.21 -18.53
N GLU A 552 -16.01 -41.27 -19.20
CA GLU A 552 -16.84 -42.12 -20.07
C GLU A 552 -17.89 -42.88 -19.27
N ASN A 553 -17.51 -43.53 -18.16
CA ASN A 553 -18.46 -44.19 -17.25
C ASN A 553 -19.48 -43.22 -16.63
N LYS A 554 -19.13 -41.94 -16.49
CA LYS A 554 -20.08 -40.88 -16.09
C LYS A 554 -21.02 -40.51 -17.24
N LYS A 555 -20.52 -40.47 -18.48
CA LYS A 555 -21.35 -40.21 -19.67
C LYS A 555 -22.34 -41.35 -19.92
N GLU A 556 -21.92 -42.61 -19.79
CA GLU A 556 -22.79 -43.79 -19.96
C GLU A 556 -23.89 -43.88 -18.90
N LYS A 557 -23.63 -43.46 -17.65
CA LYS A 557 -24.66 -43.38 -16.60
C LYS A 557 -25.64 -42.20 -16.76
N THR A 558 -25.45 -41.34 -17.75
CA THR A 558 -26.30 -40.17 -18.01
C THR A 558 -27.12 -40.31 -19.32
N ILE A 559 -26.96 -41.42 -20.03
CA ILE A 559 -27.83 -41.88 -21.13
C ILE A 559 -28.83 -42.87 -20.52
#